data_AF-A0A1Z9LQW1-F1
#
_entry.id   AF-A0A1Z9LQW1-F1
#
_cell.length_a   1.000
_cell.length_b   1.000
_cell.length_c   1.000
_cell.angle_alpha   90.00
_cell.angle_beta   90.00
_cell.angle_gamma   90.00
#
_symmetry.space_group_name_H-M   'P 1'
#
loop_
_entity.id
_entity.type
_entity.pdbx_description
1 polymer ?
#
loop_
_entity_poly.entity_id
_entity_poly.type
_entity_poly.pdbx_seq_one_letter_code
_entity_poly.pdbx_strand_id
1 'polypeptide(L)' 'MSNQRPGKYQSKPDVMGQDMGVLKFFKIAQKVLEKEGKSDEAFNMEMMVDWIQSGKRLPNTEEDVIKALGI' A
#
# COMPACT_ATOMS: atom_id res chain seq x y z
N MET A 1 -1.63 44.41 -21.31
CA MET A 1 -2.58 43.28 -21.38
C MET A 1 -1.82 42.01 -21.03
N SER A 2 -2.05 41.45 -19.83
CA SER A 2 -1.39 40.22 -19.37
C SER A 2 -2.04 39.02 -20.07
N ASN A 3 -1.28 38.32 -20.91
CA ASN A 3 -1.73 37.12 -21.62
C ASN A 3 -1.39 35.83 -20.84
N GLN A 4 -1.43 35.88 -19.51
CA GLN A 4 -1.18 34.70 -18.70
C GLN A 4 -2.49 33.93 -18.52
N ARG A 5 -2.63 32.79 -19.23
CA ARG A 5 -3.71 31.82 -18.95
C ARG A 5 -3.61 31.39 -17.48
N PRO A 6 -4.72 31.33 -16.72
CA PRO A 6 -4.69 30.76 -15.37
C PRO A 6 -4.14 29.34 -15.51
N GLY A 7 -3.02 29.07 -14.84
CA GLY A 7 -2.45 27.72 -14.80
C GLY A 7 -3.52 26.76 -14.31
N LYS A 8 -3.83 25.72 -15.09
CA LYS A 8 -4.71 24.64 -14.64
C LYS A 8 -4.06 24.06 -13.39
N TYR A 9 -4.61 24.42 -12.23
CA TYR A 9 -4.28 23.75 -10.98
C TYR A 9 -4.81 22.33 -11.12
N GLN A 10 -3.96 21.40 -11.55
CA GLN A 10 -4.26 19.99 -11.39
C GLN A 10 -4.24 19.73 -9.89
N SER A 11 -5.43 19.65 -9.29
CA SER A 11 -5.60 18.94 -8.02
C SER A 11 -4.89 17.60 -8.19
N LYS A 12 -3.89 17.35 -7.36
CA LYS A 12 -3.10 16.12 -7.39
C LYS A 12 -4.06 14.94 -7.58
N PRO A 13 -3.84 14.06 -8.57
CA PRO A 13 -4.72 12.93 -8.78
C PRO A 13 -4.83 12.16 -7.46
N ASP A 14 -6.08 11.88 -7.13
CA ASP A 14 -6.54 11.38 -5.85
C ASP A 14 -5.71 10.20 -5.33
N VAL A 15 -5.67 10.09 -4.02
CA VAL A 15 -4.97 9.12 -3.16
C VAL A 15 -5.06 7.65 -3.63
N MET A 16 -6.01 7.31 -4.52
CA MET A 16 -6.15 6.02 -5.20
C MET A 16 -4.88 5.46 -5.86
N GLY A 17 -3.97 6.31 -6.36
CA GLY A 17 -2.71 5.84 -6.94
C GLY A 17 -1.74 5.26 -5.91
N GLN A 18 -1.84 5.71 -4.66
CA GLN A 18 -0.94 5.31 -3.57
C GLN A 18 -1.24 3.87 -3.12
N ASP A 19 -2.51 3.49 -3.02
CA ASP A 19 -2.92 2.16 -2.54
C ASP A 19 -2.43 1.03 -3.46
N MET A 20 -2.45 1.24 -4.78
CA MET A 20 -1.89 0.26 -5.74
C MET A 20 -0.36 0.16 -5.67
N GLY A 21 0.34 1.26 -5.37
CA GLY A 21 1.78 1.25 -5.13
C GLY A 21 2.14 0.45 -3.88
N VAL A 22 1.37 0.61 -2.81
CA VAL A 22 1.53 -0.10 -1.54
C VAL A 22 1.25 -1.60 -1.71
N LEU A 23 0.17 -1.97 -2.40
CA LEU A 23 -0.12 -3.39 -2.71
C LEU A 23 1.03 -4.03 -3.51
N LYS A 24 1.56 -3.33 -4.51
CA LYS A 24 2.68 -3.80 -5.33
C LYS A 24 3.94 -3.98 -4.48
N PHE A 25 4.20 -3.07 -3.54
CA PHE A 25 5.31 -3.17 -2.60
C PHE A 25 5.24 -4.48 -1.80
N PHE A 26 4.10 -4.76 -1.14
CA PHE A 26 3.96 -5.97 -0.33
C PHE A 26 4.12 -7.25 -1.14
N LYS A 27 3.55 -7.32 -2.35
CA LYS A 27 3.73 -8.48 -3.26
C LYS A 27 5.17 -8.69 -3.70
N ILE A 28 5.94 -7.61 -3.90
CA ILE A 28 7.36 -7.72 -4.25
C ILE A 28 8.17 -8.15 -3.01
N ALA A 29 7.90 -7.54 -1.85
CA ALA A 29 8.56 -7.86 -0.59
C ALA A 29 8.37 -9.34 -0.22
N GLN A 30 7.14 -9.86 -0.28
CA GLN A 30 6.83 -11.27 -0.09
C GLN A 30 7.73 -12.16 -0.96
N LYS A 31 7.75 -11.91 -2.28
CA LYS A 31 8.58 -12.69 -3.23
C LYS A 31 10.07 -12.62 -2.96
N VAL A 32 10.58 -11.48 -2.48
CA VAL A 32 11.99 -11.32 -2.12
C VAL A 32 12.30 -12.14 -0.87
N LEU A 33 11.44 -12.05 0.15
CA LEU A 33 11.61 -12.78 1.41
C LEU A 33 11.51 -14.29 1.21
N GLU A 34 10.58 -14.77 0.40
CA GLU A 34 10.48 -16.20 0.02
C GLU A 34 11.77 -16.71 -0.63
N LYS A 35 12.37 -15.92 -1.53
CA LYS A 35 13.63 -16.27 -2.20
C LYS A 35 14.82 -16.34 -1.24
N GLU A 36 14.82 -15.52 -0.21
CA GLU A 36 15.84 -15.49 0.84
C GLU A 36 15.58 -16.55 1.94
N GLY A 37 14.54 -17.38 1.81
CA GLY A 37 14.18 -18.40 2.80
C GLY A 37 13.57 -17.83 4.08
N LYS A 38 13.10 -16.58 4.05
CA LYS A 38 12.47 -15.87 5.16
C LYS A 38 10.96 -16.03 5.13
N SER A 39 10.51 -17.27 5.35
CA SER A 39 9.12 -17.68 5.18
C SER A 39 8.16 -16.97 6.14
N ASP A 40 8.57 -16.76 7.39
CA ASP A 40 7.73 -16.12 8.42
C ASP A 40 7.51 -14.64 8.10
N GLU A 41 8.55 -13.93 7.68
CA GLU A 41 8.43 -12.54 7.25
C GLU A 41 7.67 -12.40 5.94
N ALA A 42 7.83 -13.35 5.02
CA ALA A 42 7.05 -13.40 3.78
C ALA A 42 5.56 -13.56 4.07
N PHE A 43 5.20 -14.43 5.01
CA PHE A 43 3.83 -14.64 5.45
C PHE A 43 3.22 -13.34 6.04
N ASN A 44 3.97 -12.60 6.85
CA ASN A 44 3.51 -11.30 7.35
C ASN A 44 3.19 -10.31 6.21
N MET A 45 3.95 -10.33 5.11
CA MET A 45 3.67 -9.48 3.94
C MET A 45 2.44 -9.98 3.17
N GLU A 46 2.20 -11.28 3.11
CA GLU A 46 0.99 -11.88 2.53
C GLU A 46 -0.27 -11.43 3.28
N MET A 47 -0.24 -11.46 4.61
CA MET A 47 -1.36 -10.97 5.44
C MET A 47 -1.70 -9.50 5.15
N MET A 48 -0.69 -8.67 4.90
CA MET A 48 -0.89 -7.27 4.50
C MET A 48 -1.47 -7.13 3.09
N VAL A 49 -1.08 -8.01 2.15
CA VAL A 49 -1.68 -8.08 0.81
C VAL A 49 -3.17 -8.39 0.92
N ASP A 50 -3.54 -9.41 1.70
CA ASP A 50 -4.92 -9.82 1.90
C ASP A 50 -5.76 -8.71 2.54
N TRP A 51 -5.20 -8.04 3.55
CA TRP A 51 -5.84 -6.89 4.20
C TRP A 51 -6.16 -5.78 3.20
N ILE A 52 -5.21 -5.38 2.36
CA ILE A 52 -5.41 -4.33 1.36
C ILE A 52 -6.38 -4.80 0.27
N GLN A 53 -6.28 -6.06 -0.18
CA GLN A 53 -7.19 -6.63 -1.18
C GLN A 53 -8.63 -6.74 -0.67
N SER A 54 -8.85 -6.82 0.65
CA SER A 54 -10.18 -6.74 1.26
C SER A 54 -10.82 -5.34 1.18
N GLY A 55 -10.16 -4.38 0.53
CA GLY A 55 -10.63 -3.00 0.36
C GLY A 55 -10.38 -2.11 1.58
N LYS A 56 -9.57 -2.58 2.53
CA LYS A 56 -9.21 -1.82 3.72
C LYS A 56 -8.00 -0.93 3.41
N ARG A 57 -7.99 0.25 4.03
CA ARG A 57 -6.80 1.12 4.05
C ARG A 57 -5.64 0.44 4.76
N LEU A 58 -4.43 0.93 4.54
CA LEU A 58 -3.27 0.53 5.34
C LEU A 58 -3.59 0.69 6.84
N PRO A 59 -3.29 -0.31 7.69
CA PRO A 59 -3.55 -0.23 9.12
C PRO A 59 -2.65 0.82 9.77
N ASN A 60 -3.25 1.72 10.54
CA ASN A 60 -2.58 2.88 11.12
C ASN A 60 -2.67 2.90 12.66
N THR A 61 -3.42 1.98 13.24
CA THR A 61 -3.57 1.80 14.70
C THR A 61 -3.04 0.43 15.09
N GLU A 62 -2.64 0.28 16.34
CA GLU A 62 -2.16 -1.00 16.86
C GLU A 62 -3.21 -2.11 16.72
N GLU A 63 -4.47 -1.82 17.02
CA GLU A 63 -5.59 -2.76 16.83
C GLU A 63 -5.77 -3.18 15.36
N ASP A 64 -5.64 -2.25 14.42
CA ASP A 64 -5.75 -2.55 12.99
C ASP A 64 -4.58 -3.41 12.53
N VAL A 65 -3.37 -3.18 13.05
CA VAL A 65 -2.17 -3.97 12.75
C VAL A 65 -2.31 -5.39 13.31
N ILE A 66 -2.77 -5.54 14.54
CA ILE A 66 -3.04 -6.84 15.17
C ILE A 66 -4.03 -7.65 14.32
N LYS A 67 -5.16 -7.04 13.93
CA LYS A 67 -6.16 -7.68 13.07
C LYS A 67 -5.62 -7.99 11.67
N ALA A 68 -4.77 -7.12 11.11
CA ALA A 68 -4.18 -7.31 9.80
C ALA A 68 -3.16 -8.46 9.78
N LEU A 69 -2.41 -8.64 10.86
CA LEU A 69 -1.44 -9.73 11.02
C LEU A 69 -2.09 -11.04 11.53
N GLY A 70 -3.35 -11.00 11.97
CA GLY A 70 -4.06 -12.19 12.46
C GLY A 70 -3.59 -12.68 13.83
N ILE A 71 -3.08 -11.76 14.66
CA ILE A 71 -2.55 -12.03 16.01
C ILE A 71 -3.57 -11.60 17.08
#